data_AF-A0A9Y2D8N8-F1
#
_entry.id   AF-A0A9Y2D8N8-F1
#
_cell.length_a   1.000
_cell.length_b   1.000
_cell.length_c   1.000
_cell.angle_alpha   90.00
_cell.angle_beta   90.00
_cell.angle_gamma   90.00
#
_symmetry.space_group_name_H-M   'P 1'
#
loop_
_entity.id
_entity.type
_entity.pdbx_description
1 polymer ?
#
loop_
_entity_poly.entity_id
_entity_poly.type
_entity_poly.pdbx_seq_one_letter_code
_entity_poly.pdbx_strand_id
1 'polypeptide(L)'
;MADYEAGTVNHSDLVACGVRLSSRHGLAWEMRDLLAFAVALKERGVEHLVESAWYDSNSSCCYIEIAERWTDDEGVWAVKEAAKVGLTQYEWNGVIQHGAQLGRDVSNEI
;
A
#
# COMPACT_ATOMS: atom_id res chain seq x y z
N MET A 1 6.48 -0.49 31.10
CA MET A 1 5.16 -0.86 30.56
C MET A 1 4.97 0.02 29.34
N ALA A 2 4.89 -0.54 28.13
CA ALA A 2 4.73 0.28 26.93
C ALA A 2 3.30 0.85 26.94
N ASP A 3 3.16 2.17 26.90
CA ASP A 3 1.88 2.83 26.65
C ASP A 3 1.58 2.66 25.16
N TYR A 4 0.62 1.79 24.84
CA TYR A 4 0.11 1.64 23.49
C TYR A 4 -0.99 2.69 23.30
N GLU A 5 -0.75 3.69 22.45
CA GLU A 5 -1.81 4.61 22.05
C GLU A 5 -2.90 3.82 21.29
N ALA A 6 -4.17 4.06 21.64
CA ALA A 6 -5.29 3.36 21.02
C ALA A 6 -5.26 3.54 19.49
N GLY A 7 -5.20 2.43 18.74
CA GLY A 7 -5.17 2.44 17.27
C GLY A 7 -3.76 2.28 16.65
N THR A 8 -2.70 2.15 17.46
CA THR A 8 -1.36 1.82 16.99
C THR A 8 -1.14 0.31 16.88
N VAL A 9 -0.42 -0.13 15.84
CA VAL A 9 0.07 -1.50 15.72
C VAL A 9 1.53 -1.53 16.21
N ASN A 10 1.91 -2.51 17.03
CA ASN A 10 3.23 -2.60 17.69
C ASN A 10 4.43 -2.69 16.71
N HIS A 11 4.19 -2.76 15.40
CA HIS A 11 5.23 -2.74 14.39
C HIS A 11 4.84 -1.76 13.28
N SER A 12 5.52 -0.61 13.23
CA SER A 12 5.48 0.30 12.08
C SER A 12 6.01 -0.35 10.80
N ASP A 13 6.73 -1.48 10.92
CA ASP A 13 7.29 -2.26 9.84
C ASP A 13 6.81 -3.72 9.91
N LEU A 14 6.28 -4.27 8.82
CA LEU A 14 5.95 -5.69 8.74
C LEU A 14 6.20 -6.24 7.33
N VAL A 15 6.21 -7.57 7.21
CA VAL A 15 6.23 -8.24 5.91
C VAL A 15 4.89 -8.91 5.68
N ALA A 16 4.21 -8.53 4.59
CA ALA A 16 2.94 -9.15 4.18
C ALA A 16 3.04 -9.56 2.71
N CYS A 17 2.58 -10.78 2.40
CA CYS A 17 2.65 -11.35 1.05
C CYS A 17 4.06 -11.28 0.41
N GLY A 18 5.13 -11.25 1.20
CA GLY A 18 6.51 -11.13 0.70
C GLY A 18 6.99 -9.69 0.45
N VAL A 19 6.16 -8.68 0.71
CA VAL A 19 6.49 -7.25 0.54
C VAL A 19 6.78 -6.62 1.90
N ARG A 20 7.84 -5.80 1.98
CA ARG A 20 8.13 -4.99 3.17
C ARG A 20 7.19 -3.78 3.22
N LEU A 21 6.39 -3.68 4.26
CA LEU A 21 5.46 -2.58 4.48
C LEU A 21 5.93 -1.76 5.67
N SER A 22 5.90 -0.44 5.54
CA SER A 22 6.25 0.47 6.62
C SER A 22 5.29 1.65 6.69
N SER A 23 5.01 2.16 7.89
CA SER A 23 4.21 3.36 8.08
C SER A 23 4.91 4.34 9.03
N ARG A 24 4.77 5.64 8.75
CA ARG A 24 5.33 6.71 9.58
C ARG A 24 4.85 6.67 11.04
N HIS A 25 3.58 6.29 11.30
CA HIS A 25 3.03 6.24 12.66
C HIS A 25 2.48 4.86 13.05
N GLY A 26 2.44 3.89 12.13
CA GLY A 26 1.91 2.55 12.42
C GLY A 26 0.42 2.56 12.79
N LEU A 27 -0.33 3.56 12.33
CA LEU A 27 -1.76 3.69 12.62
C LEU A 27 -2.53 2.64 11.81
N ALA A 28 -3.60 2.10 12.41
CA ALA A 28 -4.35 0.99 11.81
C ALA A 28 -4.86 1.28 10.38
N TRP A 29 -5.24 2.53 10.08
CA TRP A 29 -5.72 2.90 8.73
C TRP A 29 -4.59 3.04 7.70
N GLU A 30 -3.38 3.39 8.13
CA GLU A 30 -2.19 3.43 7.26
C GLU A 30 -1.80 2.00 6.89
N MET A 31 -1.76 1.13 7.89
CA MET A 31 -1.47 -0.29 7.71
C MET A 31 -2.54 -0.99 6.87
N ARG A 32 -3.80 -0.59 7.00
CA ARG A 32 -4.90 -1.12 6.17
C ARG A 32 -4.61 -0.91 4.68
N ASP A 33 -4.23 0.29 4.26
CA ASP A 33 -3.93 0.58 2.85
C ASP A 33 -2.74 -0.27 2.36
N LEU A 34 -1.65 -0.30 3.13
CA LEU A 34 -0.47 -1.10 2.79
C LEU A 34 -0.78 -2.61 2.70
N LEU A 35 -1.59 -3.14 3.61
CA LEU A 35 -2.00 -4.55 3.62
C LEU A 35 -2.92 -4.87 2.43
N ALA A 36 -3.88 -4.00 2.12
CA ALA A 36 -4.75 -4.17 0.96
C ALA A 36 -3.94 -4.18 -0.35
N PHE A 37 -2.92 -3.32 -0.46
CA PHE A 37 -1.98 -3.33 -1.57
C PHE A 37 -1.18 -4.63 -1.66
N ALA A 38 -0.60 -5.11 -0.54
CA ALA A 38 0.14 -6.37 -0.54
C ALA A 38 -0.71 -7.58 -0.96
N VAL A 39 -2.00 -7.61 -0.58
CA VAL A 39 -2.95 -8.62 -1.06
C VAL A 39 -3.20 -8.45 -2.56
N ALA A 40 -3.47 -7.24 -3.05
CA ALA A 40 -3.73 -6.98 -4.47
C ALA A 40 -2.53 -7.36 -5.37
N LEU A 41 -1.30 -7.14 -4.90
CA LEU A 41 -0.07 -7.61 -5.56
C LEU A 41 -0.04 -9.13 -5.65
N LYS A 42 -0.31 -9.82 -4.54
CA LYS A 42 -0.27 -11.28 -4.46
C LYS A 42 -1.30 -11.95 -5.37
N GLU A 43 -2.50 -11.38 -5.44
CA GLU A 43 -3.57 -11.86 -6.33
C GLU A 43 -3.19 -11.75 -7.82
N ARG A 44 -2.33 -10.80 -8.17
CA ARG A 44 -1.78 -10.61 -9.52
C ARG A 44 -0.49 -11.39 -9.76
N GLY A 45 0.09 -11.99 -8.72
CA GLY A 45 1.38 -12.70 -8.80
C GLY A 45 2.58 -11.78 -9.06
N VAL A 46 2.47 -10.49 -8.71
CA VAL A 46 3.50 -9.46 -8.97
C VAL A 46 4.15 -8.92 -7.69
N GLU A 47 3.91 -9.55 -6.54
CA GLU A 47 4.51 -9.16 -5.26
C GLU A 47 6.05 -9.13 -5.29
N HIS A 48 6.65 -9.99 -6.13
CA HIS A 48 8.10 -10.12 -6.28
C HIS A 48 8.76 -8.96 -7.04
N LEU A 49 7.95 -8.08 -7.63
CA LEU A 49 8.37 -6.86 -8.31
C LEU A 49 8.53 -5.67 -7.36
N VAL A 50 7.99 -5.75 -6.14
CA VAL A 50 7.99 -4.65 -5.15
C VAL A 50 8.95 -5.00 -4.02
N GLU A 51 9.90 -4.11 -3.74
CA GLU A 51 10.82 -4.26 -2.59
C GLU A 51 10.16 -3.78 -1.31
N SER A 52 9.53 -2.60 -1.37
CA SER A 52 8.89 -2.00 -0.22
C SER A 52 7.71 -1.10 -0.60
N ALA A 53 6.82 -0.89 0.36
CA ALA A 53 5.81 0.16 0.31
C ALA A 53 5.77 0.91 1.64
N TRP A 54 5.66 2.24 1.56
CA TRP A 54 5.72 3.13 2.72
C TRP A 54 4.55 4.11 2.72
N TYR A 55 3.87 4.25 3.86
CA TYR A 55 2.82 5.25 4.07
C TYR A 55 3.38 6.49 4.80
N ASP A 56 3.29 7.65 4.15
CA ASP A 56 3.60 8.94 4.76
C ASP A 56 2.33 9.67 5.23
N SER A 57 2.14 9.73 6.54
CA SER A 57 1.04 10.44 7.20
C SER A 57 1.02 11.95 6.91
N ASN A 58 2.16 12.57 6.62
CA ASN A 58 2.24 14.02 6.34
C ASN A 58 1.61 14.39 5.00
N SER A 59 1.74 13.51 4.00
CA SER A 59 1.15 13.68 2.67
C SER A 59 -0.09 12.84 2.44
N SER A 60 -0.45 11.97 3.41
CA SER A 60 -1.49 10.94 3.27
C SER A 60 -1.27 10.10 2.00
N CYS A 61 -0.01 9.78 1.70
CA CYS A 61 0.39 9.17 0.44
C CYS A 61 1.22 7.90 0.67
N CYS A 62 0.97 6.89 -0.15
CA CYS A 62 1.84 5.72 -0.25
C CYS A 62 2.92 5.91 -1.31
N TYR A 63 4.11 5.40 -1.02
CA TYR A 63 5.25 5.33 -1.93
C TYR A 63 5.60 3.86 -2.15
N ILE A 64 5.84 3.50 -3.41
CA ILE A 64 6.09 2.11 -3.84
C ILE A 64 7.49 2.05 -4.42
N GLU A 65 8.31 1.14 -3.89
CA GLU A 65 9.64 0.87 -4.39
C GLU A 65 9.63 -0.40 -5.24
N ILE A 66 9.82 -0.24 -6.55
CA ILE A 66 9.94 -1.36 -7.49
C ILE A 66 11.39 -1.87 -7.46
N ALA A 67 11.56 -3.18 -7.46
CA ALA A 67 12.90 -3.78 -7.45
C ALA A 67 13.67 -3.44 -8.73
N GLU A 68 14.87 -2.86 -8.59
CA GLU A 68 15.68 -2.34 -9.71
C GLU A 68 15.95 -3.37 -10.81
N ARG A 69 15.96 -4.66 -10.45
CA ARG A 69 16.20 -5.77 -11.38
C ARG A 69 15.05 -6.01 -12.38
N TRP A 70 13.92 -5.34 -12.23
CA TRP A 70 12.74 -5.55 -13.06
C TRP A 70 12.44 -4.31 -13.91
N THR A 71 12.49 -4.49 -15.22
CA THR A 71 12.22 -3.44 -16.23
C THR A 71 11.12 -3.86 -17.20
N ASP A 72 10.34 -4.89 -16.86
CA ASP A 72 9.25 -5.36 -17.69
C ASP A 72 8.02 -4.43 -17.54
N ASP A 73 7.64 -3.78 -18.63
CA ASP A 73 6.56 -2.79 -18.64
C ASP A 73 5.21 -3.40 -18.24
N GLU A 74 4.95 -4.67 -18.59
CA GLU A 74 3.70 -5.34 -18.25
C GLU A 74 3.60 -5.65 -16.75
N GLY A 75 4.67 -6.19 -16.16
CA GLY A 75 4.76 -6.40 -14.71
C GLY A 75 4.64 -5.10 -13.92
N VAL A 76 5.35 -4.05 -14.34
CA VAL A 76 5.27 -2.72 -13.71
C VAL A 76 3.87 -2.12 -13.82
N TRP A 77 3.20 -2.31 -14.96
CA TRP A 77 1.81 -1.90 -15.12
C TRP A 77 0.86 -2.66 -14.18
N ALA A 78 1.06 -3.96 -14.01
CA ALA A 78 0.27 -4.77 -13.09
C ALA A 78 0.45 -4.34 -11.62
N VAL A 79 1.64 -3.88 -11.22
CA VAL A 79 1.88 -3.26 -9.91
C VAL A 79 1.05 -1.98 -9.75
N LYS A 80 1.01 -1.13 -10.79
CA LYS A 80 0.18 0.08 -10.79
C LYS A 80 -1.31 -0.23 -10.63
N GLU A 81 -1.80 -1.24 -11.34
CA GLU A 81 -3.21 -1.67 -11.21
C GLU A 81 -3.50 -2.28 -9.84
N ALA A 82 -2.52 -2.93 -9.19
CA ALA A 82 -2.65 -3.35 -7.80
C ALA A 82 -2.73 -2.15 -6.84
N ALA A 83 -1.88 -1.13 -7.05
CA ALA A 83 -1.89 0.11 -6.27
C ALA A 83 -3.24 0.83 -6.36
N LYS A 84 -3.80 0.92 -7.57
CA LYS A 84 -5.13 1.50 -7.81
C LYS A 84 -6.25 0.82 -7.02
N VAL A 85 -6.16 -0.48 -6.76
CA VAL A 85 -7.17 -1.24 -6.01
C VAL A 85 -6.89 -1.23 -4.51
N GLY A 86 -5.62 -1.28 -4.10
CA GLY A 86 -5.24 -1.42 -2.69
C GLY A 86 -5.03 -0.11 -1.94
N LEU A 87 -4.72 0.99 -2.64
CA LEU A 87 -4.27 2.24 -2.03
C LEU A 87 -5.25 3.37 -2.30
N THR A 88 -5.51 4.18 -1.27
CA THR A 88 -6.35 5.37 -1.41
C THR A 88 -5.64 6.48 -2.19
N GLN A 89 -4.39 6.74 -1.88
CA GLN A 89 -3.53 7.71 -2.56
C GLN A 89 -2.09 7.18 -2.62
N TYR A 90 -1.47 7.28 -3.78
CA TYR A 90 -0.11 6.82 -4.01
C TYR A 90 0.61 7.67 -5.04
N GLU A 91 1.92 7.74 -4.94
CA GLU A 91 2.77 8.38 -5.92
C GLU A 91 3.14 7.36 -7.01
N TRP A 92 3.03 7.77 -8.28
CA TRP A 92 3.49 6.98 -9.42
C TRP A 92 4.12 7.86 -10.50
N ASN A 93 5.42 7.68 -10.74
CA ASN A 93 6.20 8.38 -11.78
C ASN A 93 6.12 9.92 -11.71
N GLY A 94 6.28 10.47 -10.51
CA GLY A 94 6.21 11.90 -10.18
C GLY A 94 4.78 12.45 -10.03
N VAL A 95 3.75 11.60 -10.08
CA VAL A 95 2.34 12.03 -10.11
C VAL A 95 1.54 11.35 -9.01
N ILE A 96 0.79 12.15 -8.23
CA ILE A 96 -0.15 11.63 -7.25
C ILE A 96 -1.36 11.01 -7.95
N GLN A 97 -1.64 9.76 -7.61
CA GLN A 97 -2.76 8.97 -8.07
C GLN A 97 -3.72 8.72 -6.92
N HIS A 98 -4.98 8.44 -7.26
CA HIS A 98 -6.02 8.04 -6.31
C HIS A 98 -6.58 6.68 -6.73
N GLY A 99 -6.67 5.77 -5.76
CA GLY A 99 -7.24 4.44 -5.95
C GLY A 99 -8.52 4.25 -5.14
N ALA A 100 -8.83 3.00 -4.81
CA ALA A 100 -10.04 2.66 -4.09
C ALA A 100 -9.97 3.08 -2.61
N GLN A 101 -11.04 3.74 -2.13
CA GLN A 101 -11.29 3.85 -0.70
C GLN A 101 -11.90 2.57 -0.18
N LEU A 102 -11.09 1.77 0.52
CA LEU A 102 -11.60 0.64 1.29
C LEU A 102 -12.64 1.16 2.30
N GLY A 103 -13.94 0.96 2.01
CA GLY A 103 -15.05 1.32 2.90
C GLY A 103 -15.80 2.64 2.63
N ARG A 104 -15.64 3.29 1.47
CA ARG A 104 -16.55 4.38 1.01
C ARG A 104 -17.23 4.02 -0.31
N ASP A 105 -18.09 3.01 -0.26
CA ASP A 105 -19.44 2.96 -0.85
C ASP A 105 -19.95 1.51 -0.89
N VAL A 106 -20.92 1.21 -0.02
CA VAL A 106 -21.93 0.14 -0.26
C VAL A 106 -23.33 0.73 -0.14
N SER A 107 -23.48 2.04 -0.39
CA SER A 107 -24.79 2.69 -0.33
C SER A 107 -24.82 3.89 -1.25
N ASN A 108 -24.96 3.63 -2.55
CA ASN A 108 -25.83 4.39 -3.46
C ASN A 108 -25.98 3.64 -4.79
N GLU A 109 -26.61 2.47 -4.72
CA GLU A 109 -27.47 1.97 -5.79
C GLU A 109 -28.82 1.60 -5.16
N ILE A 110 -29.75 2.56 -5.11
CA ILE A 110 -31.20 2.35 -5.26
C ILE A 110 -31.73 3.47 -6.15
#